data_AF-A0A0L0MB91-F1
#
_entry.id   AF-A0A0L0MB91-F1
#
_cell.length_a   1.000
_cell.length_b   1.000
_cell.length_c   1.000
_cell.angle_alpha   90.00
_cell.angle_beta   90.00
_cell.angle_gamma   90.00
#
_symmetry.space_group_name_H-M   'P 1'
#
loop_
_entity.id
_entity.type
_entity.pdbx_description
1 polymer ?
#
loop_
_entity_poly.entity_id
_entity_poly.type
_entity_poly.pdbx_seq_one_letter_code
_entity_poly.pdbx_strand_id
1 'polypeptide(L)'
;MATMTTPREIIVRLRDGDGGRQHVFEGPATVGEALTMLDPARAKDAVGARLDGQLVDLTGVVLHDGTIDPVMSDDPDGLSIVRRACAQLLGHAVKQLYPSAQMAIARVTDDGFDYDIAYEQPFTPDDLLAIEARMCVLADTEYDILKYALPHEEVLRIFRMNRTEYKLRLLDAIPKDSSVSIYIHQDYIDMSRGPDGAEHTLSASVQIDGCFWCLLSKRGAQ
;
A
#
# COMPACT_ATOMS: atom_id res chain seq x y z
N MET A 1 -6.31 36.05 -26.01
CA MET A 1 -7.26 35.72 -24.92
C MET A 1 -7.19 34.21 -24.72
N ALA A 2 -6.56 33.75 -23.64
CA ALA A 2 -6.56 32.34 -23.30
C ALA A 2 -7.99 31.98 -22.85
N THR A 3 -8.63 31.05 -23.54
CA THR A 3 -9.86 30.42 -23.07
C THR A 3 -9.52 29.74 -21.74
N MET A 4 -10.01 30.29 -20.64
CA MET A 4 -9.98 29.60 -19.36
C MET A 4 -10.95 28.43 -19.49
N THR A 5 -10.43 27.26 -19.83
CA THR A 5 -11.18 26.00 -19.79
C THR A 5 -11.62 25.83 -18.34
N THR A 6 -12.92 25.98 -18.06
CA THR A 6 -13.48 25.69 -16.75
C THR A 6 -13.04 24.26 -16.37
N PRO A 7 -12.44 24.04 -15.18
CA PRO A 7 -12.09 22.70 -14.76
C PRO A 7 -13.34 21.83 -14.84
N ARG A 8 -13.21 20.64 -15.44
CA ARG A 8 -14.33 19.70 -15.55
C ARG A 8 -14.76 19.33 -14.13
N GLU A 9 -16.00 19.64 -13.78
CA GLU A 9 -16.61 19.21 -12.52
C GLU A 9 -16.70 17.68 -12.47
N ILE A 10 -16.38 17.10 -11.32
CA ILE A 10 -16.48 15.67 -11.05
C ILE A 10 -17.45 15.44 -9.90
N ILE A 11 -18.45 14.58 -10.10
CA ILE A 11 -19.46 14.27 -9.10
C ILE A 11 -19.16 12.91 -8.46
N VAL A 12 -18.80 12.90 -7.18
CA VAL A 12 -18.57 11.67 -6.42
C VAL A 12 -19.74 11.43 -5.47
N ARG A 13 -20.22 10.20 -5.42
CA ARG A 13 -21.33 9.76 -4.57
C ARG A 13 -20.84 8.70 -3.60
N LEU A 14 -21.29 8.74 -2.36
CA LEU A 14 -21.01 7.68 -1.41
C LEU A 14 -21.99 6.52 -1.60
N ARG A 15 -21.50 5.29 -1.50
CA ARG A 15 -22.31 4.07 -1.54
C ARG A 15 -23.03 3.87 -0.21
N ASP A 16 -24.12 4.61 -0.01
CA ASP A 16 -25.00 4.47 1.13
C ASP A 16 -26.33 3.85 0.69
N GLY A 17 -26.78 2.78 1.36
CA GLY A 17 -28.04 2.10 1.06
C GLY A 17 -29.31 2.98 1.14
N ASP A 18 -29.21 4.18 1.72
CA ASP A 18 -30.32 5.11 1.98
C ASP A 18 -30.14 6.50 1.33
N GLY A 19 -29.51 6.58 0.16
CA GLY A 19 -29.65 7.75 -0.72
C GLY A 19 -28.73 8.94 -0.42
N GLY A 20 -27.51 8.87 -0.96
CA GLY A 20 -27.08 9.94 -1.87
C GLY A 20 -26.28 11.12 -1.29
N ARG A 21 -25.40 10.89 -0.30
CA ARG A 21 -24.32 11.86 -0.07
C ARG A 21 -23.49 11.98 -1.35
N GLN A 22 -23.43 13.19 -1.91
CA GLN A 22 -22.65 13.48 -3.11
C GLN A 22 -21.95 14.83 -2.96
N HIS A 23 -20.81 14.97 -3.62
CA HIS A 23 -20.04 16.20 -3.64
C HIS A 23 -19.52 16.46 -5.05
N VAL A 24 -19.48 17.73 -5.43
CA VAL A 24 -18.96 18.19 -6.73
C VAL A 24 -17.58 18.77 -6.49
N PHE A 25 -16.59 18.25 -7.20
CA PHE A 25 -15.21 18.70 -7.10
C PHE A 25 -14.87 19.56 -8.33
N GLU A 26 -14.44 20.79 -8.09
CA GLU A 26 -13.94 21.72 -9.11
C GLU A 26 -12.44 21.49 -9.35
N GLY A 27 -12.08 20.28 -9.80
CA GLY A 27 -10.69 19.90 -10.07
C GLY A 27 -10.34 18.48 -9.60
N PRO A 28 -9.08 18.05 -9.83
CA PRO A 28 -8.61 16.75 -9.37
C PRO A 28 -8.63 16.69 -7.85
N ALA A 29 -9.35 15.69 -7.32
CA ALA A 29 -9.35 15.32 -5.91
C ALA A 29 -8.86 13.89 -5.78
N THR A 30 -8.17 13.58 -4.69
CA THR A 30 -7.84 12.20 -4.35
C THR A 30 -9.06 11.46 -3.83
N VAL A 31 -9.03 10.13 -3.92
CA VAL A 31 -10.03 9.22 -3.37
C VAL A 31 -10.21 9.47 -1.86
N GLY A 32 -9.12 9.70 -1.13
CA GLY A 32 -9.11 10.03 0.29
C GLY A 32 -9.79 11.36 0.60
N GLU A 33 -9.45 12.43 -0.13
CA GLU A 33 -10.14 13.72 0.02
C GLU A 33 -11.63 13.61 -0.30
N ALA A 34 -11.98 12.86 -1.35
CA ALA A 34 -13.38 12.62 -1.71
C ALA A 34 -14.12 11.88 -0.59
N LEU A 35 -13.52 10.85 0.01
CA LEU A 35 -14.07 10.15 1.17
C LEU A 35 -14.19 11.06 2.38
N THR A 36 -13.19 11.87 2.71
CA THR A 36 -13.25 12.80 3.85
C THR A 36 -14.39 13.80 3.69
N MET A 37 -14.65 14.28 2.47
CA MET A 37 -15.75 15.22 2.21
C MET A 37 -17.13 14.57 2.31
N LEU A 38 -17.26 13.30 1.92
CA LEU A 38 -18.53 12.56 1.90
C LEU A 38 -18.85 11.87 3.23
N ASP A 39 -17.83 11.28 3.87
CA ASP A 39 -17.93 10.52 5.12
C ASP A 39 -16.70 10.71 6.01
N PRO A 40 -16.56 11.86 6.69
CA PRO A 40 -15.43 12.11 7.58
C PRO A 40 -15.27 11.04 8.67
N ALA A 41 -16.38 10.45 9.12
CA ALA A 41 -16.39 9.47 10.21
C ALA A 41 -15.75 8.14 9.79
N ARG A 42 -16.03 7.68 8.56
CA ARG A 42 -15.45 6.45 8.00
C ARG A 42 -14.09 6.69 7.32
N ALA A 43 -13.85 7.89 6.80
CA ALA A 43 -12.62 8.22 6.07
C ALA A 43 -11.35 8.08 6.92
N LYS A 44 -11.43 8.39 8.23
CA LYS A 44 -10.29 8.27 9.16
C LYS A 44 -9.79 6.83 9.32
N ASP A 45 -10.70 5.86 9.22
CA ASP A 45 -10.40 4.44 9.47
C ASP A 45 -10.24 3.64 8.17
N ALA A 46 -10.61 4.23 7.03
CA ALA A 46 -10.48 3.61 5.73
C ALA A 46 -9.01 3.29 5.39
N VAL A 47 -8.79 2.11 4.80
CA VAL A 47 -7.49 1.68 4.30
C VAL A 47 -7.42 1.72 2.76
N GLY A 48 -8.56 1.96 2.12
CA GLY A 48 -8.72 2.10 0.68
C GLY A 48 -10.17 2.48 0.36
N ALA A 49 -10.51 2.46 -0.93
CA ALA A 49 -11.90 2.63 -1.36
C ALA A 49 -12.20 1.76 -2.58
N ARG A 50 -13.48 1.54 -2.86
CA ARG A 50 -13.92 1.11 -4.17
C ARG A 50 -14.51 2.30 -4.92
N LEU A 51 -13.98 2.62 -6.09
CA LEU A 51 -14.58 3.57 -7.02
C LEU A 51 -15.26 2.78 -8.13
N ASP A 52 -16.59 2.89 -8.23
CA ASP A 52 -17.43 2.10 -9.13
C ASP A 52 -17.19 0.57 -9.01
N GLY A 53 -16.99 0.12 -7.76
CA GLY A 53 -16.71 -1.27 -7.43
C GLY A 53 -15.25 -1.70 -7.59
N GLN A 54 -14.39 -0.87 -8.20
CA GLN A 54 -12.96 -1.17 -8.37
C GLN A 54 -12.15 -0.69 -7.17
N LEU A 55 -11.34 -1.58 -6.58
CA LEU A 55 -10.47 -1.24 -5.45
C LEU A 55 -9.39 -0.24 -5.89
N VAL A 56 -9.28 0.88 -5.17
CA VAL A 56 -8.36 1.99 -5.43
C VAL A 56 -7.71 2.48 -4.13
N ASP A 57 -6.47 2.96 -4.24
CA ASP A 57 -5.77 3.59 -3.11
C ASP A 57 -6.36 4.98 -2.80
N LEU A 58 -6.28 5.40 -1.54
CA LEU A 58 -6.76 6.72 -1.09
C LEU A 58 -6.01 7.87 -1.76
N THR A 59 -4.76 7.67 -2.19
CA THR A 59 -3.97 8.68 -2.91
C THR A 59 -4.26 8.72 -4.42
N GLY A 60 -5.07 7.78 -4.93
CA GLY A 60 -5.49 7.77 -6.33
C GLY A 60 -6.33 9.00 -6.66
N VAL A 61 -6.19 9.52 -7.87
CA VAL A 61 -6.98 10.69 -8.33
C VAL A 61 -8.31 10.22 -8.88
N VAL A 62 -9.40 10.89 -8.48
CA VAL A 62 -10.71 10.70 -9.08
C VAL A 62 -10.75 11.44 -10.41
N LEU A 63 -10.91 10.70 -11.52
CA LEU A 63 -10.84 11.26 -12.89
C LEU A 63 -12.20 11.35 -13.58
N HIS A 64 -13.25 10.79 -12.98
CA HIS A 64 -14.59 10.72 -13.53
C HIS A 64 -15.64 10.65 -12.43
N ASP A 65 -16.89 10.99 -12.76
CA ASP A 65 -18.03 10.83 -11.86
C ASP A 65 -18.17 9.37 -11.45
N GLY A 66 -18.36 9.11 -10.16
CA GLY A 66 -18.41 7.74 -9.69
C GLY A 66 -19.00 7.58 -8.30
N THR A 67 -19.16 6.32 -7.93
CA THR A 67 -19.61 5.94 -6.59
C THR A 67 -18.43 5.41 -5.79
N ILE A 68 -18.17 6.00 -4.63
CA ILE A 68 -17.10 5.61 -3.71
C ILE A 68 -17.67 4.81 -2.54
N ASP A 69 -16.99 3.75 -2.14
CA ASP A 69 -17.32 2.89 -1.00
C ASP A 69 -16.04 2.68 -0.18
N PRO A 70 -15.96 3.20 1.06
CA PRO A 70 -14.71 3.09 1.81
C PRO A 70 -14.50 1.65 2.27
N VAL A 71 -13.26 1.18 2.12
CA VAL A 71 -12.82 -0.15 2.52
C VAL A 71 -12.13 -0.04 3.88
N MET A 72 -12.64 -0.77 4.85
CA MET A 72 -12.16 -0.82 6.23
C MET A 72 -11.17 -1.95 6.43
N SER A 73 -10.38 -1.90 7.50
CA SER A 73 -9.35 -2.91 7.78
C SER A 73 -9.90 -4.31 8.06
N ASP A 74 -11.18 -4.43 8.42
CA ASP A 74 -11.89 -5.68 8.66
C ASP A 74 -12.64 -6.21 7.43
N ASP A 75 -12.68 -5.45 6.33
CA ASP A 75 -13.14 -5.96 5.03
C ASP A 75 -12.11 -6.94 4.44
N PRO A 76 -12.52 -7.95 3.64
CA PRO A 76 -11.58 -8.88 2.99
C PRO A 76 -10.47 -8.20 2.17
N ASP A 77 -10.83 -7.18 1.39
CA ASP A 77 -9.87 -6.40 0.61
C ASP A 77 -9.00 -5.51 1.51
N GLY A 78 -9.58 -4.95 2.58
CA GLY A 78 -8.85 -4.10 3.51
C GLY A 78 -7.82 -4.87 4.32
N LEU A 79 -8.14 -6.09 4.75
CA LEU A 79 -7.21 -7.00 5.41
C LEU A 79 -6.00 -7.30 4.49
N SER A 80 -6.27 -7.50 3.20
CA SER A 80 -5.22 -7.73 2.19
C SER A 80 -4.32 -6.50 1.99
N ILE A 81 -4.88 -5.29 2.04
CA ILE A 81 -4.12 -4.03 1.99
C ILE A 81 -3.22 -3.91 3.22
N VAL A 82 -3.77 -4.11 4.42
CA VAL A 82 -3.04 -4.02 5.69
C VAL A 82 -1.90 -5.02 5.72
N ARG A 83 -2.14 -6.29 5.37
CA ARG A 83 -1.09 -7.33 5.33
C ARG A 83 0.03 -6.99 4.37
N ARG A 84 -0.28 -6.41 3.20
CA ARG A 84 0.74 -5.95 2.26
C ARG A 84 1.60 -4.83 2.85
N ALA A 85 0.98 -3.84 3.49
CA ALA A 85 1.69 -2.76 4.15
C ALA A 85 2.58 -3.29 5.30
N CYS A 86 2.11 -4.28 6.07
CA CYS A 86 2.92 -4.96 7.09
C CYS A 86 4.14 -5.67 6.49
N ALA A 87 3.99 -6.34 5.35
CA ALA A 87 5.12 -6.98 4.67
C ALA A 87 6.18 -5.95 4.22
N GLN A 88 5.75 -4.80 3.72
CA GLN A 88 6.67 -3.70 3.36
C GLN A 88 7.33 -3.09 4.60
N LEU A 89 6.59 -2.94 5.69
CA LEU A 89 7.12 -2.48 6.99
C LEU A 89 8.16 -3.45 7.55
N LEU A 90 7.94 -4.77 7.40
CA LEU A 90 8.93 -5.80 7.75
C LEU A 90 10.22 -5.58 6.95
N GLY A 91 10.11 -5.35 5.64
CA GLY A 91 11.27 -5.03 4.80
C GLY A 91 12.01 -3.77 5.26
N HIS A 92 11.27 -2.72 5.61
CA HIS A 92 11.85 -1.49 6.16
C HIS A 92 12.62 -1.76 7.47
N ALA A 93 12.00 -2.46 8.43
CA ALA A 93 12.64 -2.81 9.70
C ALA A 93 13.90 -3.67 9.51
N VAL A 94 13.81 -4.70 8.66
CA VAL A 94 14.94 -5.58 8.34
C VAL A 94 16.07 -4.79 7.70
N LYS A 95 15.80 -3.87 6.77
CA LYS A 95 16.85 -3.08 6.13
C LYS A 95 17.57 -2.13 7.08
N GLN A 96 16.90 -1.65 8.14
CA GLN A 96 17.54 -0.81 9.15
C GLN A 96 18.40 -1.63 10.13
N LEU A 97 17.97 -2.83 10.51
CA LEU A 97 18.72 -3.69 11.43
C LEU A 97 19.83 -4.50 10.73
N TYR A 98 19.57 -4.95 9.50
CA TYR A 98 20.44 -5.82 8.70
C TYR A 98 20.63 -5.23 7.29
N PRO A 99 21.43 -4.17 7.12
CA PRO A 99 21.52 -3.45 5.84
C PRO A 99 22.04 -4.27 4.65
N SER A 100 22.75 -5.38 4.88
CA SER A 100 23.19 -6.30 3.83
C SER A 100 22.15 -7.34 3.43
N ALA A 101 21.05 -7.48 4.19
CA ALA A 101 19.95 -8.37 3.84
C ALA A 101 19.34 -7.94 2.50
N GLN A 102 19.09 -8.93 1.65
CA GLN A 102 18.53 -8.72 0.33
C GLN A 102 17.07 -9.19 0.31
N MET A 103 16.16 -8.21 0.15
CA MET A 103 14.73 -8.44 0.11
C MET A 103 14.33 -9.01 -1.25
N ALA A 104 13.67 -10.17 -1.27
CA ALA A 104 13.20 -10.81 -2.50
C ALA A 104 11.68 -10.59 -2.69
N ILE A 105 10.88 -11.64 -2.48
CA ILE A 105 9.44 -11.65 -2.75
C ILE A 105 8.69 -11.58 -1.42
N ALA A 106 7.73 -10.65 -1.34
CA ALA A 106 6.72 -10.63 -0.30
C ALA A 106 5.41 -11.23 -0.84
N ARG A 107 4.71 -12.01 -0.02
CA ARG A 107 3.41 -12.61 -0.35
C ARG A 107 2.40 -12.31 0.74
N VAL A 108 1.16 -12.08 0.34
CA VAL A 108 0.01 -11.94 1.25
C VAL A 108 -0.80 -13.22 1.16
N THR A 109 -1.24 -13.74 2.31
CA THR A 109 -2.04 -14.96 2.44
C THR A 109 -3.31 -14.71 3.24
N ASP A 110 -4.19 -15.70 3.31
CA ASP A 110 -5.44 -15.64 4.08
C ASP A 110 -5.21 -15.53 5.60
N ASP A 111 -4.03 -15.95 6.07
CA ASP A 111 -3.66 -15.94 7.49
C ASP A 111 -2.63 -14.86 7.84
N GLY A 112 -2.04 -14.16 6.85
CA GLY A 112 -1.00 -13.17 7.12
C GLY A 112 -0.19 -12.75 5.91
N PHE A 113 1.13 -12.69 6.08
CA PHE A 113 2.08 -12.38 5.02
C PHE A 113 3.44 -13.04 5.31
N ASP A 114 4.24 -13.20 4.27
CA ASP A 114 5.61 -13.68 4.36
C ASP A 114 6.54 -12.86 3.46
N TYR A 115 7.82 -12.85 3.79
CA TYR A 115 8.85 -12.15 3.01
C TYR A 115 10.11 -13.02 2.92
N ASP A 116 10.44 -13.44 1.70
CA ASP A 116 11.72 -14.09 1.40
C ASP A 116 12.89 -13.08 1.52
N ILE A 117 13.81 -13.37 2.43
CA ILE A 117 14.98 -12.54 2.71
C ILE A 117 16.24 -13.39 2.59
N ALA A 118 17.16 -12.97 1.71
CA ALA A 118 18.49 -13.56 1.62
C ALA A 118 19.45 -12.80 2.55
N TYR A 119 20.02 -13.51 3.52
CA TYR A 119 21.00 -12.97 4.47
C TYR A 119 22.08 -14.02 4.74
N GLU A 120 23.27 -13.56 5.14
CA GLU A 120 24.44 -14.42 5.32
C GLU A 120 24.26 -15.49 6.42
N GLN A 121 23.44 -15.19 7.42
CA GLN A 121 23.14 -16.07 8.54
C GLN A 121 21.62 -16.24 8.67
N PRO A 122 21.12 -17.38 9.15
CA PRO A 122 19.71 -17.51 9.51
C PRO A 122 19.34 -16.55 10.63
N PHE A 123 18.14 -15.97 10.58
CA PHE A 123 17.60 -15.20 11.70
C PHE A 123 17.32 -16.11 12.90
N THR A 124 17.76 -15.69 14.07
CA THR A 124 17.47 -16.33 15.35
C THR A 124 16.13 -15.83 15.92
N PRO A 125 15.54 -16.51 16.93
CA PRO A 125 14.36 -15.99 17.61
C PRO A 125 14.54 -14.58 18.18
N ASP A 126 15.74 -14.25 18.68
CA ASP A 126 16.04 -12.91 19.21
C ASP A 126 16.08 -11.85 18.10
N ASP A 127 16.56 -12.21 16.90
CA ASP A 127 16.50 -11.33 15.73
C ASP A 127 15.05 -11.03 15.33
N LEU A 128 14.18 -12.04 15.37
CA LEU A 128 12.75 -11.87 15.06
C LEU A 128 12.07 -10.92 16.05
N LEU A 129 12.38 -11.03 17.35
CA LEU A 129 11.89 -10.09 18.38
C LEU A 129 12.41 -8.67 18.16
N ALA A 130 13.68 -8.52 17.77
CA ALA A 130 14.25 -7.22 17.45
C ALA A 130 13.60 -6.59 16.21
N ILE A 131 13.34 -7.38 15.17
CA ILE A 131 12.64 -6.96 13.96
C ILE A 131 11.21 -6.52 14.29
N GLU A 132 10.44 -7.30 15.05
CA GLU A 132 9.08 -6.95 15.47
C GLU A 132 9.05 -5.66 16.29
N ALA A 133 9.96 -5.52 17.26
CA ALA A 133 10.08 -4.30 18.04
C ALA A 133 10.37 -3.08 17.14
N ARG A 134 11.24 -3.25 16.13
CA ARG A 134 11.54 -2.18 15.18
C ARG A 134 10.35 -1.84 14.28
N MET A 135 9.59 -2.83 13.84
CA MET A 135 8.35 -2.60 13.08
C MET A 135 7.34 -1.76 13.88
N CYS A 136 7.13 -2.07 15.17
CA CYS A 136 6.23 -1.28 16.00
C CYS A 136 6.72 0.17 16.18
N VAL A 137 8.03 0.38 16.37
CA VAL A 137 8.60 1.75 16.42
C VAL A 137 8.37 2.51 15.11
N LEU A 138 8.55 1.85 13.96
CA LEU A 138 8.32 2.47 12.66
C LEU A 138 6.84 2.78 12.41
N ALA A 139 5.93 1.86 12.76
CA ALA A 139 4.50 2.07 12.66
C ALA A 139 4.02 3.27 13.51
N ASP A 140 4.60 3.43 14.71
CA ASP A 140 4.28 4.52 15.63
C ASP A 140 4.70 5.91 15.14
N THR A 141 5.50 6.01 14.07
CA THR A 141 5.83 7.31 13.46
C THR A 141 4.79 7.82 12.48
N GLU A 142 3.77 7.01 12.15
CA GLU A 142 2.63 7.39 11.29
C GLU A 142 3.05 8.05 9.96
N TYR A 143 4.16 7.58 9.38
CA TYR A 143 4.67 8.14 8.13
C TYR A 143 3.82 7.75 6.92
N ASP A 144 3.79 8.64 5.94
CA ASP A 144 3.12 8.40 4.68
C ASP A 144 3.86 7.36 3.82
N ILE A 145 3.10 6.42 3.25
CA ILE A 145 3.59 5.50 2.22
C ILE A 145 3.30 6.13 0.86
N LEU A 146 4.35 6.52 0.13
CA LEU A 146 4.19 7.13 -1.18
C LEU A 146 4.19 6.05 -2.27
N LYS A 147 3.15 6.04 -3.11
CA LYS A 147 3.01 5.12 -4.23
C LYS A 147 3.21 5.85 -5.56
N TYR A 148 4.04 5.28 -6.42
CA TYR A 148 4.20 5.75 -7.80
C TYR A 148 4.12 4.58 -8.78
N ALA A 149 3.44 4.79 -9.90
CA ALA A 149 3.53 3.90 -11.06
C ALA A 149 4.60 4.47 -11.99
N LEU A 150 5.72 3.77 -12.13
CA LEU A 150 6.86 4.22 -12.93
C LEU A 150 7.12 3.29 -14.11
N PRO A 151 7.70 3.80 -15.22
CA PRO A 151 8.19 2.97 -16.29
C PRO A 151 9.26 1.98 -15.81
N HIS A 152 9.31 0.81 -16.43
CA HIS A 152 10.27 -0.26 -16.11
C HIS A 152 11.73 0.25 -16.00
N GLU A 153 12.17 1.06 -16.97
CA GLU A 153 13.54 1.60 -17.01
C GLU A 153 13.88 2.50 -15.82
N GLU A 154 12.91 3.27 -15.34
CA GLU A 154 13.12 4.14 -14.19
C GLU A 154 13.23 3.33 -12.89
N VAL A 155 12.39 2.31 -12.74
CA VAL A 155 12.47 1.36 -11.61
C VAL A 155 13.80 0.60 -11.62
N LEU A 156 14.27 0.19 -12.81
CA LEU A 156 15.59 -0.43 -12.98
C LEU A 156 16.72 0.48 -12.50
N ARG A 157 16.67 1.77 -12.85
CA ARG A 157 17.65 2.76 -12.39
C ARG A 157 17.67 2.89 -10.87
N ILE A 158 16.49 3.00 -10.24
CA ILE A 158 16.35 3.14 -8.79
C ILE A 158 16.94 1.92 -8.05
N PHE A 159 16.55 0.70 -8.43
CA PHE A 159 17.02 -0.50 -7.73
C PHE A 159 18.50 -0.83 -8.02
N ARG A 160 19.08 -0.38 -9.14
CA ARG A 160 20.54 -0.44 -9.37
C ARG A 160 21.31 0.46 -8.40
N MET A 161 20.82 1.68 -8.17
CA MET A 161 21.46 2.60 -7.22
C MET A 161 21.39 2.08 -5.78
N ASN A 162 20.30 1.39 -5.43
CA ASN A 162 20.08 0.81 -4.10
C ASN A 162 20.72 -0.57 -3.89
N ARG A 163 21.46 -1.11 -4.87
CA ARG A 163 22.19 -2.40 -4.79
C ARG A 163 21.32 -3.60 -4.38
N THR A 164 20.05 -3.62 -4.81
CA THR A 164 19.10 -4.71 -4.51
C THR A 164 19.06 -5.72 -5.66
N GLU A 165 20.02 -6.62 -5.71
CA GLU A 165 20.21 -7.55 -6.83
C GLU A 165 19.00 -8.48 -7.08
N TYR A 166 18.35 -8.98 -6.03
CA TYR A 166 17.16 -9.83 -6.19
C TYR A 166 15.99 -9.08 -6.82
N LYS A 167 15.73 -7.82 -6.41
CA LYS A 167 14.66 -7.00 -7.01
C LYS A 167 14.92 -6.76 -8.50
N LEU A 168 16.18 -6.60 -8.92
CA LEU A 168 16.52 -6.46 -10.34
C LEU A 168 16.15 -7.72 -11.14
N ARG A 169 16.39 -8.92 -10.60
CA ARG A 169 15.99 -10.18 -11.26
C ARG A 169 14.47 -10.32 -11.35
N LEU A 170 13.74 -9.88 -10.33
CA LEU A 170 12.27 -9.88 -10.36
C LEU A 170 11.73 -8.89 -11.40
N LEU A 171 12.39 -7.74 -11.54
CA LEU A 171 12.03 -6.73 -12.53
C LEU A 171 12.23 -7.24 -13.97
N ASP A 172 13.24 -8.08 -14.23
CA ASP A 172 13.45 -8.70 -15.55
C ASP A 172 12.28 -9.61 -15.99
N ALA A 173 11.50 -10.14 -15.03
CA ALA A 173 10.32 -10.96 -15.31
C ALA A 173 9.05 -10.12 -15.58
N ILE A 174 9.11 -8.79 -15.42
CA ILE A 174 8.01 -7.88 -15.71
C ILE A 174 8.14 -7.38 -17.16
N PRO A 175 7.05 -7.36 -17.96
CA PRO A 175 7.07 -6.79 -19.31
C PRO A 175 7.60 -5.35 -19.30
N LYS A 176 8.47 -5.03 -20.27
CA LYS A 176 9.20 -3.75 -20.31
C LYS A 176 8.31 -2.54 -20.64
N ASP A 177 7.17 -2.81 -21.29
CA ASP A 177 6.14 -1.85 -21.64
C ASP A 177 5.10 -1.62 -20.53
N SER A 178 5.15 -2.43 -19.46
CA SER A 178 4.30 -2.24 -18.28
C SER A 178 4.87 -1.22 -17.30
N SER A 179 3.97 -0.55 -16.57
CA SER A 179 4.35 0.24 -15.39
C SER A 179 4.56 -0.66 -14.18
N VAL A 180 5.51 -0.30 -13.32
CA VAL A 180 5.77 -0.99 -12.05
C VAL A 180 5.42 -0.04 -10.90
N SER A 181 4.67 -0.57 -9.93
CA SER A 181 4.32 0.18 -8.73
C SER A 181 5.46 0.11 -7.72
N ILE A 182 5.98 1.28 -7.35
CA ILE A 182 6.93 1.44 -6.26
C ILE A 182 6.24 2.04 -5.04
N TYR A 183 6.72 1.65 -3.86
CA TYR A 183 6.23 2.08 -2.56
C TYR A 183 7.40 2.58 -1.74
N ILE A 184 7.33 3.84 -1.31
CA ILE A 184 8.40 4.48 -0.54
C ILE A 184 7.92 4.61 0.91
N HIS A 185 8.70 3.99 1.80
CA HIS A 185 8.53 3.98 3.24
C HIS A 185 9.71 4.73 3.85
N GLN A 186 9.63 6.05 3.95
CA GLN A 186 10.76 6.90 4.37
C GLN A 186 12.04 6.60 3.54
N ASP A 187 13.07 6.03 4.15
CA ASP A 187 14.34 5.65 3.52
C ASP A 187 14.33 4.26 2.87
N TYR A 188 13.25 3.49 3.02
CA TYR A 188 13.05 2.19 2.37
C TYR A 188 12.20 2.32 1.11
N ILE A 189 12.56 1.55 0.06
CA ILE A 189 11.76 1.43 -1.15
C ILE A 189 11.50 -0.04 -1.47
N ASP A 190 10.24 -0.33 -1.79
CA ASP A 190 9.81 -1.63 -2.26
C ASP A 190 9.12 -1.49 -3.63
N MET A 191 8.99 -2.62 -4.33
CA MET A 191 8.17 -2.70 -5.53
C MET A 191 7.23 -3.88 -5.44
N SER A 192 6.04 -3.66 -6.00
CA SER A 192 5.09 -4.72 -6.26
C SER A 192 4.85 -4.78 -7.75
N ARG A 193 4.75 -5.99 -8.30
CA ARG A 193 4.15 -6.14 -9.62
C ARG A 193 2.70 -5.66 -9.47
N GLY A 194 2.38 -4.54 -10.09
CA GLY A 194 1.00 -4.04 -10.14
C GLY A 194 0.07 -5.12 -10.69
N PRO A 195 -1.24 -4.98 -10.49
CA PRO A 195 -2.20 -6.03 -10.78
C PRO A 195 -2.35 -6.22 -12.29
N ASP A 196 -1.71 -7.26 -12.82
CA ASP A 196 -2.13 -7.87 -14.08
C ASP A 196 -3.10 -9.01 -13.76
N GLY A 197 -4.34 -8.61 -13.44
CA GLY A 197 -5.52 -9.49 -13.40
C GLY A 197 -5.75 -10.25 -12.08
N ALA A 198 -6.90 -10.01 -11.46
CA ALA A 198 -7.64 -10.87 -10.52
C ALA A 198 -6.87 -11.93 -9.69
N GLU A 199 -6.92 -11.72 -8.36
CA GLU A 199 -7.22 -12.71 -7.33
C GLU A 199 -6.39 -14.02 -7.21
N HIS A 200 -5.90 -14.22 -5.98
CA HIS A 200 -5.36 -15.45 -5.37
C HIS A 200 -3.94 -15.89 -5.74
N THR A 201 -3.22 -16.42 -4.73
CA THR A 201 -2.21 -17.52 -4.74
C THR A 201 -1.06 -17.20 -3.73
N LEU A 202 -1.13 -17.63 -2.46
CA LEU A 202 -0.71 -18.93 -1.85
C LEU A 202 0.83 -19.19 -1.93
N SER A 203 1.59 -19.65 -0.92
CA SER A 203 1.39 -19.92 0.52
C SER A 203 2.75 -20.20 1.22
N ALA A 204 3.03 -19.61 2.39
CA ALA A 204 3.63 -20.25 3.59
C ALA A 204 3.71 -19.24 4.77
N SER A 205 3.20 -19.62 5.94
CA SER A 205 2.84 -18.70 7.02
C SER A 205 4.00 -18.30 7.95
N VAL A 206 4.07 -17.01 8.31
CA VAL A 206 4.72 -16.53 9.54
C VAL A 206 3.67 -15.73 10.32
N GLN A 207 3.21 -16.25 11.46
CA GLN A 207 2.38 -15.50 12.40
C GLN A 207 3.26 -14.47 13.10
N ILE A 208 3.14 -13.19 12.73
CA ILE A 208 3.57 -12.08 13.58
C ILE A 208 2.28 -11.49 14.18
N ASP A 209 1.77 -12.17 15.22
CA ASP A 209 0.54 -11.77 15.93
C ASP A 209 0.68 -10.40 16.63
N GLY A 210 1.90 -9.84 16.81
CA GLY A 210 2.10 -8.55 17.48
C GLY A 210 2.02 -7.31 16.58
N CYS A 211 2.39 -7.41 15.29
CA CYS A 211 2.38 -6.24 14.40
C CYS A 211 0.99 -5.87 13.86
N PHE A 212 0.09 -6.85 13.75
CA PHE A 212 -1.33 -6.60 13.47
C PHE A 212 -1.95 -5.73 14.58
N TRP A 213 -1.54 -5.97 15.84
CA TRP A 213 -1.93 -5.17 16.99
C TRP A 213 -1.23 -3.80 17.04
N CYS A 214 0.05 -3.66 16.66
CA CYS A 214 0.70 -2.34 16.62
C CYS A 214 0.01 -1.38 15.62
N LEU A 215 -0.44 -1.87 14.46
CA LEU A 215 -1.16 -1.06 13.46
C LEU A 215 -2.64 -0.82 13.78
N LEU A 216 -3.32 -1.74 14.47
CA LEU A 216 -4.76 -1.62 14.81
C LEU A 216 -5.05 -1.07 16.22
N SER A 217 -4.21 -1.34 17.22
CA SER A 217 -4.50 -1.00 18.62
C SER A 217 -4.64 0.49 18.91
N LYS A 218 -4.11 1.34 18.03
CA LYS A 218 -4.23 2.80 18.17
C LYS A 218 -5.41 3.42 17.44
N ARG A 219 -6.09 2.70 16.56
CA ARG A 219 -7.33 3.20 15.91
C ARG A 219 -8.57 3.08 16.80
N GLY A 220 -8.49 2.33 17.91
CA GLY A 220 -9.56 2.19 18.91
C GLY A 220 -9.38 3.00 20.20
N ALA A 221 -8.40 3.91 20.25
CA ALA A 221 -8.07 4.68 21.46
C ALA A 221 -8.01 6.20 21.19
N GLN A 222 -9.06 6.77 20.60
CA GLN A 222 -9.41 8.21 20.70
C GLN A 222 -10.93 8.39 20.70
#